data_AF-A0AA38CUB5-F1
#
_entry.id   AF-A0AA38CUB5-F1
#
_cell.length_a   1.000
_cell.length_b   1.000
_cell.length_c   1.000
_cell.angle_alpha   90.00
_cell.angle_beta   90.00
_cell.angle_gamma   90.00
#
_symmetry.space_group_name_H-M   'P 1'
#
loop_
_entity.id
_entity.type
_entity.pdbx_description
1 polymer ?
#
loop_
_entity_poly.entity_id
_entity_poly.type
_entity_poly.pdbx_seq_one_letter_code
_entity_poly.pdbx_strand_id
1 'polypeptide(L)' 'MKYLYQTKVTNDQGLNGTAYVKGNHELAVVTSSPISTDAGTNPEQLIGLSWATCFNSTIEILLQSKGIEKRVG' A
#
# COMPACT_ATOMS: atom_id res chain seq x y z
N MET A 1 12.51 21.69 6.57
CA MET A 1 11.85 20.82 5.57
C MET A 1 10.38 20.69 5.98
N LYS A 2 9.42 20.94 5.07
CA LYS A 2 7.98 20.89 5.35
C LYS A 2 7.39 19.64 4.69
N TYR A 3 6.63 18.83 5.44
CA TYR A 3 5.97 17.65 4.89
C TYR A 3 4.77 18.06 4.03
N LEU A 4 4.67 17.50 2.81
CA LEU A 4 3.50 17.68 1.93
C LEU A 4 2.33 16.79 2.35
N TYR A 5 2.62 15.61 2.90
CA TYR A 5 1.66 14.63 3.37
C TYR A 5 2.27 13.79 4.49
N GLN A 6 1.46 13.36 5.45
CA GLN A 6 1.85 12.45 6.53
C GLN A 6 0.69 11.50 6.83
N THR A 7 0.99 10.23 7.06
CA THR A 7 0.06 9.22 7.55
C THR A 7 0.65 8.48 8.75
N LYS A 8 -0.21 7.82 9.54
CA LYS A 8 0.19 6.99 10.68
C LYS A 8 -0.50 5.64 10.56
N VAL A 9 0.29 4.57 10.51
CA VAL A 9 -0.19 3.18 10.42
C VAL A 9 0.04 2.49 11.77
N THR A 10 -0.82 1.56 12.16
CA THR A 10 -0.74 0.84 13.43
C THR A 10 -1.07 -0.64 13.23
N ASN A 11 -0.30 -1.51 13.87
CA ASN A 11 -0.64 -2.90 14.15
C ASN A 11 -0.18 -3.17 15.58
N ASP A 12 -1.14 -3.30 16.50
CA ASP A 12 -0.94 -3.60 17.91
C ASP A 12 -1.44 -5.01 18.30
N GLN A 13 -1.83 -5.82 17.31
CA GLN A 13 -2.40 -7.16 17.47
C GLN A 13 -1.43 -8.29 17.08
N GLY A 14 -0.30 -7.96 16.44
CA GLY A 14 0.72 -8.93 16.05
C GLY A 14 0.48 -9.54 14.67
N LEU A 15 0.91 -10.79 14.48
CA LEU A 15 0.87 -11.46 13.18
C LEU A 15 -0.56 -11.68 12.67
N ASN A 16 -1.43 -12.22 13.52
CA ASN A 16 -2.84 -12.45 13.23
C ASN A 16 -3.67 -11.33 13.86
N GLY A 17 -4.28 -10.49 13.05
CA GLY A 17 -5.00 -9.32 13.55
C GLY A 17 -5.40 -8.36 12.45
N THR A 18 -5.42 -7.07 12.77
CA THR A 18 -5.75 -6.01 11.81
C THR A 18 -4.68 -4.92 11.84
N ALA A 19 -4.09 -4.64 10.68
CA ALA A 19 -3.27 -3.44 10.48
C ALA A 19 -4.16 -2.34 9.89
N TYR A 20 -4.03 -1.11 10.38
CA TYR A 20 -4.90 -0.01 9.97
C TYR A 20 -4.18 1.34 9.95
N VAL A 21 -4.72 2.27 9.17
CA VAL A 21 -4.28 3.66 9.11
C VAL A 21 -5.14 4.50 10.04
N LYS A 22 -4.52 5.38 10.84
CA LYS A 22 -5.23 6.28 11.75
C LYS A 22 -5.93 7.39 10.98
N GLY A 23 -7.25 7.43 11.07
CA GLY A 23 -8.10 8.47 10.49
C GLY A 23 -9.53 7.97 10.29
N ASN A 24 -10.40 8.83 9.77
CA ASN A 24 -11.79 8.45 9.49
C ASN A 24 -11.86 7.84 8.07
N HIS A 25 -12.47 6.66 7.95
CA HIS A 25 -12.62 5.93 6.67
C HIS A 25 -11.30 5.57 5.98
N GLU A 26 -10.25 5.36 6.78
CA GLU A 26 -8.94 4.96 6.30
C GLU A 26 -8.84 3.43 6.15
N LEU A 27 -7.78 2.96 5.47
CA LEU A 27 -7.56 1.55 5.21
C LEU A 27 -7.42 0.73 6.51
N ALA A 28 -8.13 -0.39 6.58
CA ALA A 28 -7.94 -1.44 7.58
C ALA A 28 -7.93 -2.80 6.89
N VAL A 29 -6.92 -3.61 7.17
CA VAL A 29 -6.71 -4.92 6.54
C VAL A 29 -6.44 -5.98 7.59
N VAL A 30 -7.04 -7.15 7.41
CA VAL A 30 -6.73 -8.33 8.23
C VAL A 30 -5.34 -8.84 7.84
N THR A 31 -4.50 -9.13 8.83
CA THR A 31 -3.18 -9.76 8.64
C THR A 31 -3.19 -11.20 9.13
N SER A 32 -2.47 -12.07 8.42
CA SER A 32 -2.28 -13.47 8.77
C SER A 32 -0.89 -13.97 8.38
N SER A 33 -0.51 -15.14 8.88
CA SER A 33 0.75 -15.79 8.51
C SER A 33 0.76 -16.18 7.01
N PRO A 34 1.84 -15.89 6.26
CA PRO A 34 1.94 -16.20 4.83
C PRO A 34 1.96 -17.70 4.51
N ILE A 35 2.18 -18.56 5.52
CA ILE A 35 2.17 -20.02 5.37
C ILE A 35 0.87 -20.66 5.91
N SER A 36 -0.07 -19.85 6.39
CA SER A 36 -1.39 -20.33 6.80
C SER A 36 -2.37 -20.28 5.63
N THR A 37 -3.48 -21.00 5.77
CA THR A 37 -4.63 -20.90 4.85
C THR A 37 -5.62 -19.81 5.29
N ASP A 38 -5.31 -19.06 6.34
CA ASP A 38 -6.22 -18.07 6.91
C ASP A 38 -6.27 -16.82 6.02
N ALA A 39 -7.47 -16.28 5.83
CA ALA A 39 -7.67 -15.06 5.08
C ALA A 39 -6.94 -13.89 5.75
N GLY A 40 -6.23 -13.10 4.94
CA GLY A 40 -5.45 -11.96 5.42
C GLY A 40 -4.31 -11.65 4.47
N THR A 41 -3.79 -10.44 4.58
CA THR A 41 -2.54 -10.05 3.93
C THR A 41 -1.36 -10.23 4.88
N ASN A 42 -0.16 -9.92 4.42
CA ASN A 42 1.07 -9.93 5.22
C ASN A 42 1.95 -8.73 4.85
N PRO A 43 2.98 -8.42 5.66
CA PRO A 43 3.87 -7.30 5.39
C PRO A 43 4.51 -7.35 4.00
N GLU A 44 4.88 -8.55 3.52
CA GLU A 44 5.55 -8.73 2.23
C GLU A 44 4.64 -8.34 1.05
N GLN A 45 3.37 -8.75 1.10
CA GLN A 45 2.35 -8.36 0.12
C GLN A 45 2.08 -6.85 0.16
N LEU A 46 1.97 -6.25 1.35
CA LEU A 46 1.72 -4.81 1.49
C LEU A 46 2.89 -3.96 0.96
N ILE A 47 4.14 -4.39 1.20
CA ILE A 47 5.32 -3.74 0.61
C ILE A 47 5.30 -3.89 -0.91
N GLY A 48 5.00 -5.09 -1.43
CA GLY A 48 4.89 -5.35 -2.86
C GLY A 48 3.84 -4.44 -3.53
N LEU A 49 2.67 -4.30 -2.91
CA LEU A 49 1.62 -3.39 -3.38
C LEU A 49 2.06 -1.93 -3.33
N SER A 50 2.64 -1.48 -2.21
CA SER A 50 3.14 -0.11 -2.06
C SER A 50 4.15 0.24 -3.15
N TRP A 51 5.13 -0.63 -3.41
CA TRP A 51 6.11 -0.42 -4.47
C TRP A 51 5.49 -0.46 -5.85
N ALA A 52 4.67 -1.46 -6.16
CA ALA A 52 4.02 -1.57 -7.46
C ALA A 52 3.21 -0.30 -7.77
N THR A 53 2.41 0.20 -6.82
CA THR A 53 1.67 1.45 -6.96
C THR A 53 2.59 2.65 -7.15
N CYS A 54 3.60 2.84 -6.29
CA CYS A 54 4.52 3.98 -6.38
C CYS A 54 5.28 4.05 -7.71
N PHE A 55 5.81 2.91 -8.17
CA PHE A 55 6.52 2.84 -9.46
C PHE A 55 5.56 3.06 -10.62
N ASN A 56 4.38 2.44 -10.57
CA ASN A 56 3.37 2.59 -11.59
C ASN A 56 2.95 4.06 -11.78
N SER A 57 2.71 4.78 -10.68
CA SER A 57 2.39 6.22 -10.71
C SER A 57 3.58 7.07 -11.17
N THR A 58 4.81 6.69 -10.82
CA THR A 58 6.01 7.39 -11.31
C THR A 58 6.12 7.28 -12.83
N ILE A 59 5.87 6.09 -13.39
CA ILE A 59 5.85 5.86 -14.84
C ILE A 59 4.75 6.68 -15.50
N GLU A 60 3.54 6.72 -14.93
CA GLU A 60 2.43 7.53 -15.43
C GLU A 60 2.81 9.01 -15.53
N ILE A 61 3.38 9.58 -14.47
CA ILE A 61 3.83 10.98 -14.46
C ILE A 61 4.93 11.22 -15.50
N LEU A 62 5.88 10.29 -15.65
CA LEU A 62 6.95 10.41 -16.63
C LEU A 62 6.41 10.38 -18.07
N LEU A 63 5.49 9.47 -18.38
CA LEU A 63 4.88 9.36 -19.71
C LEU A 63 4.04 10.60 -20.03
N GLN A 64 3.23 11.08 -19.09
CA GLN A 64 2.46 12.32 -19.23
C GLN A 64 3.36 13.53 -19.49
N SER A 65 4.49 13.64 -18.78
CA SER A 65 5.48 14.71 -19.01
C SER A 65 6.09 14.71 -20.41
N LYS A 66 6.01 13.57 -21.12
CA LYS A 66 6.49 13.37 -22.49
C LYS A 66 5.36 13.37 -23.53
N GLY A 67 4.11 13.58 -23.12
CA GLY A 67 2.94 13.52 -23.99
C GLY A 67 2.60 12.12 -24.51
N ILE A 68 3.00 11.07 -23.78
CA ILE A 68 2.75 9.67 -24.15
C ILE A 68 1.63 9.12 -23.27
N GLU A 69 0.61 8.51 -23.88
CA GLU A 69 -0.42 7.80 -23.14
C GLU A 69 0.06 6.42 -22.68
N LYS A 70 -0.24 6.10 -21.43
CA LYS A 70 0.03 4.77 -20.89
C LYS A 70 -1.01 3.77 -21.41
N ARG A 71 -0.54 2.71 -22.07
CA ARG A 71 -1.38 1.56 -22.40
C ARG A 71 -1.56 0.70 -21.15
N VAL A 72 -2.81 0.48 -20.76
CA VAL A 72 -3.17 -0.46 -19.69
C VAL A 72 -3.40 -1.81 -20.35
N GLY A 73 -2.64 -2.82 -19.93
CA GLY A 73 -2.79 -4.20 -20.35
C GLY A 73 -3.69 -4.98 -19.41
#